data_AF-A0AAW2N9M6-F1
#
_entry.id   AF-A0AAW2N9M6-F1
#
_cell.length_a   1.000
_cell.length_b   1.000
_cell.length_c   1.000
_cell.angle_alpha   90.00
_cell.angle_beta   90.00
_cell.angle_gamma   90.00
#
_symmetry.space_group_name_H-M   'P 1'
#
loop_
_entity.id
_entity.type
_entity.pdbx_description
1 polymer ?
#
loop_
_entity_poly.entity_id
_entity_poly.type
_entity_poly.pdbx_seq_one_letter_code
_entity_poly.pdbx_strand_id
1 'polypeptide(L)'
;MGSSLLQKRWCVSVCVLCFSLTSGVNADKTVDGTVFVDGKRPIAWTDENFICATLDWWPPEKCDYGNCSWGHASLLNLDLKNVVFLNAVKAFSPLKIRLGGTLQDKVIYQTEDSRGPCKPFAESPSELFGYTDACLPLARWDELNSFFKEAEAVIIFGLNALHGKSIHPNYTATGPWNPSNAASFIRYTAKKGYQIYGWELGNELCGKGIGVGVAADTYASDTIVLYNLIRDIYKGDNAKPQIIGPGGFFDSGWFEQYIAKTAGSLDAVTHHIYNLGSGRNEHLIYRILNPSVLDGGSDVFKALEASSGVREPQQLLGLVNLEEPTIVAVIESQMHSFLASGKFNQHKHIDFLASCSMQKCR
;
A
#
# COMPACT_ATOMS: atom_id res chain seq x y z
N MET A 1 63.27 -52.16 -16.70
CA MET A 1 62.73 -51.01 -17.47
C MET A 1 61.31 -51.29 -17.99
N GLY A 2 60.36 -51.67 -17.12
CA GLY A 2 59.00 -52.07 -17.55
C GLY A 2 57.83 -51.42 -16.78
N SER A 3 58.10 -50.63 -15.75
CA SER A 3 57.06 -50.10 -14.86
C SER A 3 56.55 -48.69 -15.24
N SER A 4 57.36 -47.87 -15.92
CA SER A 4 56.98 -46.47 -16.23
C SER A 4 56.04 -46.31 -17.44
N LEU A 5 55.85 -47.36 -18.25
CA LEU A 5 54.96 -47.34 -19.42
C LEU A 5 53.51 -47.68 -19.07
N LEU A 6 53.27 -48.50 -18.03
CA LEU A 6 51.91 -48.80 -17.55
C LEU A 6 51.27 -47.62 -16.83
N GLN A 7 52.04 -46.86 -16.05
CA GLN A 7 51.53 -45.72 -15.29
C GLN A 7 51.15 -44.53 -16.20
N LYS A 8 51.87 -44.34 -17.32
CA LYS A 8 51.52 -43.32 -18.33
C LYS A 8 50.27 -43.72 -19.15
N ARG A 9 50.05 -45.01 -19.41
CA ARG A 9 48.84 -45.48 -20.10
C ARG A 9 47.57 -45.37 -19.25
N TRP A 10 47.68 -45.54 -17.94
CA TRP A 10 46.56 -45.32 -17.02
C TRP A 10 46.17 -43.84 -16.87
N CYS A 11 47.14 -42.93 -16.79
CA CYS A 11 46.81 -41.49 -16.74
C CYS A 11 46.14 -40.99 -18.03
N VAL A 12 46.54 -41.50 -19.21
CA VAL A 12 45.91 -41.10 -20.49
C VAL A 12 44.50 -41.68 -20.62
N SER A 13 44.25 -42.93 -20.19
CA SER A 13 42.89 -43.49 -20.18
C SER A 13 41.94 -42.81 -19.18
N VAL A 14 42.44 -42.39 -18.02
CA VAL A 14 41.63 -41.66 -17.02
C VAL A 14 41.33 -40.22 -17.48
N CYS A 15 42.27 -39.54 -18.15
CA CYS A 15 42.00 -38.22 -18.74
C CYS A 15 40.98 -38.27 -19.89
N VAL A 16 40.99 -39.33 -20.73
CA VAL A 16 40.01 -39.48 -21.82
C VAL A 16 38.61 -39.83 -21.29
N LEU A 17 38.51 -40.56 -20.18
CA LEU A 17 37.25 -40.86 -19.48
C LEU A 17 36.70 -39.65 -18.68
N CYS A 18 37.56 -38.76 -18.16
CA CYS A 18 37.11 -37.50 -17.56
C CYS A 18 36.65 -36.46 -18.59
N PHE A 19 37.17 -36.49 -19.83
CA PHE A 19 36.70 -35.61 -20.91
C PHE A 19 35.41 -36.08 -21.59
N SER A 20 34.97 -37.31 -21.37
CA SER A 20 33.70 -37.84 -21.89
C SER A 20 32.55 -37.76 -20.87
N LEU A 21 32.81 -37.22 -19.67
CA LEU A 21 31.83 -36.94 -18.62
C LEU A 21 31.65 -35.44 -18.35
N THR A 22 31.99 -34.57 -19.32
CA THR A 22 31.29 -33.29 -19.42
C THR A 22 29.88 -33.59 -19.94
N SER A 23 29.04 -34.10 -19.03
CA SER A 23 27.60 -34.00 -19.15
C SER A 23 27.33 -32.59 -19.64
N GLY A 24 26.82 -32.46 -20.86
CA GLY A 24 26.45 -31.17 -21.41
C GLY A 24 25.61 -30.48 -20.35
N VAL A 25 26.12 -29.36 -19.82
CA VAL A 25 25.25 -28.35 -19.27
C VAL A 25 24.32 -28.06 -20.44
N ASN A 26 23.11 -28.61 -20.41
CA ASN A 26 22.08 -28.29 -21.39
C ASN A 26 22.06 -26.78 -21.42
N ALA A 27 22.58 -26.20 -22.51
CA ALA A 27 22.39 -24.80 -22.80
C ALA A 27 20.87 -24.61 -22.69
N ASP A 28 20.47 -23.76 -21.75
CA ASP A 28 19.08 -23.49 -21.44
C ASP A 28 18.35 -23.31 -22.77
N LYS A 29 17.32 -24.12 -23.02
CA LYS A 29 16.65 -24.14 -24.33
C LYS A 29 16.17 -22.72 -24.59
N THR A 30 16.83 -22.02 -25.52
CA THR A 30 16.39 -20.70 -25.93
C THR A 30 15.06 -20.89 -26.65
N VAL A 31 13.98 -20.46 -26.02
CA VAL A 31 12.65 -20.46 -26.62
C VAL A 31 12.50 -19.13 -27.35
N ASP A 32 12.37 -19.18 -28.67
CA ASP A 32 12.06 -18.00 -29.46
C ASP A 32 10.64 -17.52 -29.13
N GLY A 33 10.54 -16.29 -28.62
CA GLY A 33 9.26 -15.60 -28.39
C GLY A 33 9.06 -14.50 -29.43
N THR A 34 7.82 -14.31 -29.91
CA THR A 34 7.45 -13.17 -30.75
C THR A 34 6.54 -12.24 -29.97
N VAL A 35 6.90 -10.95 -29.89
CA VAL A 35 6.08 -9.90 -29.28
C VAL A 35 5.51 -9.02 -30.39
N PHE A 36 4.19 -8.81 -30.37
CA PHE A 36 3.52 -7.88 -31.27
C PHE A 36 3.12 -6.60 -30.51
N VAL A 37 3.52 -5.45 -31.03
CA VAL A 37 3.19 -4.14 -30.45
C VAL A 37 2.31 -3.37 -31.44
N ASP A 38 1.04 -3.18 -31.09
CA ASP A 38 0.14 -2.30 -31.86
C ASP A 38 0.31 -0.84 -31.44
N GLY A 39 1.09 -0.08 -32.21
CA GLY A 39 1.29 1.34 -31.99
C GLY A 39 0.18 2.26 -32.54
N LYS A 40 -0.88 1.72 -33.17
CA LYS A 40 -1.89 2.54 -33.85
C LYS A 40 -2.93 3.15 -32.90
N ARG A 41 -3.25 2.48 -31.80
CA ARG A 41 -4.31 2.91 -30.86
C ARG A 41 -3.96 2.54 -29.42
N PRO A 42 -4.04 3.49 -28.46
CA PRO A 42 -3.93 3.15 -27.04
C PRO A 42 -5.15 2.35 -26.59
N ILE A 43 -4.95 1.36 -25.71
CA ILE A 43 -6.03 0.59 -25.07
C ILE A 43 -6.54 1.26 -23.79
N ALA A 44 -5.77 2.19 -23.23
CA ALA A 44 -6.00 2.81 -21.94
C ALA A 44 -5.10 4.05 -21.78
N TRP A 45 -5.54 4.97 -20.92
CA TRP A 45 -4.69 6.03 -20.35
C TRP A 45 -4.49 5.75 -18.86
N THR A 46 -3.33 6.16 -18.35
CA THR A 46 -2.96 6.12 -16.93
C THR A 46 -2.61 7.54 -16.49
N ASP A 47 -2.94 7.90 -15.24
CA ASP A 47 -2.50 9.14 -14.63
C ASP A 47 -0.97 9.32 -14.71
N GLU A 48 -0.51 10.56 -14.75
CA GLU A 48 0.91 10.89 -14.72
C GLU A 48 1.60 10.40 -13.43
N ASN A 49 0.83 10.25 -12.35
CA ASN A 49 1.27 9.69 -11.06
C ASN A 49 0.86 8.22 -10.91
N PHE A 50 0.95 7.45 -12.00
CA PHE A 50 0.58 6.03 -12.02
C PHE A 50 1.35 5.21 -10.99
N ILE A 51 2.64 5.50 -10.81
CA ILE A 51 3.42 4.90 -9.72
C ILE A 51 3.22 5.71 -8.46
N CYS A 52 2.78 5.05 -7.40
CA CYS A 52 2.46 5.67 -6.13
C CYS A 52 2.92 4.79 -4.95
N ALA A 53 2.87 5.36 -3.75
CA ALA A 53 3.36 4.73 -2.53
C ALA A 53 2.39 4.93 -1.37
N THR A 54 2.60 4.21 -0.27
CA THR A 54 1.85 4.40 0.98
C THR A 54 2.75 4.73 2.13
N LEU A 55 2.17 5.34 3.15
CA LEU A 55 2.77 5.50 4.47
C LEU A 55 1.74 5.05 5.52
N ASP A 56 2.15 4.12 6.38
CA ASP A 56 1.25 3.46 7.33
C ASP A 56 1.39 4.03 8.76
N TRP A 57 0.49 3.61 9.65
CA TRP A 57 0.31 4.03 11.03
C TRP A 57 0.99 3.13 12.06
N TRP A 58 1.44 1.93 11.65
CA TRP A 58 1.95 0.92 12.56
C TRP A 58 3.09 1.42 13.47
N PRO A 59 3.00 1.20 14.80
CA PRO A 59 4.01 1.67 15.72
C PRO A 59 5.24 0.73 15.73
N PRO A 60 6.40 1.17 16.26
CA PRO A 60 7.63 0.37 16.32
C PRO A 60 7.46 -0.98 17.01
N GLU A 61 6.52 -1.06 17.96
CA GLU A 61 6.20 -2.24 18.73
C GLU A 61 5.51 -3.33 17.89
N LYS A 62 4.98 -3.00 16.69
CA LYS A 62 4.37 -4.02 15.85
C LYS A 62 5.39 -5.04 15.37
N CYS A 63 5.21 -6.26 15.86
CA CYS A 63 5.95 -7.43 15.46
C CYS A 63 5.02 -8.46 14.84
N ASP A 64 5.29 -8.83 13.59
CA ASP A 64 4.60 -9.91 12.90
C ASP A 64 5.54 -11.10 12.77
N TYR A 65 5.07 -12.27 13.17
CA TYR A 65 5.83 -13.53 13.04
C TYR A 65 7.20 -13.51 13.72
N GLY A 66 7.34 -12.73 14.79
CA GLY A 66 8.60 -12.57 15.53
C GLY A 66 9.56 -11.54 14.93
N ASN A 67 9.14 -10.77 13.92
CA ASN A 67 9.94 -9.70 13.32
C ASN A 67 9.23 -8.34 13.42
N CYS A 68 9.95 -7.34 13.92
CA CYS A 68 9.41 -5.99 14.17
C CYS A 68 9.93 -5.03 13.10
N SER A 69 9.44 -5.22 11.87
CA SER A 69 9.98 -4.56 10.68
C SER A 69 9.66 -3.07 10.56
N TRP A 70 8.69 -2.58 11.35
CA TRP A 70 8.17 -1.22 11.21
C TRP A 70 9.15 -0.15 11.69
N GLY A 71 9.86 -0.39 12.80
CA GLY A 71 10.78 0.60 13.36
C GLY A 71 10.14 1.98 13.45
N HIS A 72 10.80 3.01 12.92
CA HIS A 72 10.27 4.38 12.88
C HIS A 72 9.56 4.73 11.56
N ALA A 73 9.22 3.76 10.71
CA ALA A 73 8.73 4.03 9.35
C ALA A 73 7.28 4.53 9.22
N SER A 74 6.60 4.82 10.34
CA SER A 74 5.20 5.25 10.32
C SER A 74 5.02 6.74 10.13
N LEU A 75 3.81 7.14 9.76
CA LEU A 75 3.34 8.54 9.70
C LEU A 75 3.73 9.34 10.95
N LEU A 76 3.69 8.68 12.12
CA LEU A 76 3.92 9.31 13.41
C LEU A 76 5.42 9.50 13.72
N ASN A 77 6.28 8.61 13.24
CA ASN A 77 7.64 8.48 13.76
C ASN A 77 8.74 8.68 12.72
N LEU A 78 8.41 8.69 11.43
CA LEU A 78 9.38 8.78 10.34
C LEU A 78 10.27 10.01 10.45
N ASP A 79 11.58 9.83 10.24
CA ASP A 79 12.53 10.93 10.16
C ASP A 79 12.39 11.70 8.85
N LEU A 80 11.58 12.76 8.90
CA LEU A 80 11.33 13.66 7.77
C LEU A 80 12.53 14.55 7.42
N LYS A 81 13.61 14.54 8.20
CA LYS A 81 14.87 15.26 7.89
C LYS A 81 15.87 14.38 7.15
N ASN A 82 15.56 13.11 6.94
CA ASN A 82 16.43 12.20 6.23
C ASN A 82 16.52 12.59 4.74
N VAL A 83 17.70 13.07 4.34
CA VAL A 83 17.98 13.54 2.97
C VAL A 83 17.86 12.40 1.93
N VAL A 84 18.19 11.16 2.30
CA VAL A 84 18.05 10.02 1.41
C VAL A 84 16.57 9.73 1.15
N PHE A 85 15.75 9.77 2.21
CA PHE A 85 14.31 9.59 2.07
C PHE A 85 13.66 10.69 1.22
N LEU A 86 14.01 11.96 1.47
CA LEU A 86 13.54 13.08 0.64
C LEU A 86 13.92 12.90 -0.84
N ASN A 87 15.17 12.56 -1.13
CA ASN A 87 15.64 12.36 -2.49
C ASN A 87 14.97 11.15 -3.16
N ALA A 88 14.67 10.09 -2.40
CA ALA A 88 13.95 8.94 -2.92
C ALA A 88 12.53 9.32 -3.34
N VAL A 89 11.80 10.11 -2.54
CA VAL A 89 10.46 10.61 -2.92
C VAL A 89 10.56 11.52 -4.15
N LYS A 90 11.53 12.45 -4.18
CA LYS A 90 11.75 13.35 -5.32
C LYS A 90 12.07 12.64 -6.62
N ALA A 91 12.74 11.48 -6.56
CA ALA A 91 13.07 10.70 -7.76
C ALA A 91 11.83 10.18 -8.50
N PHE A 92 10.68 10.12 -7.84
CA PHE A 92 9.39 9.77 -8.42
C PHE A 92 8.44 10.97 -8.54
N SER A 93 8.95 12.21 -8.44
CA SER A 93 8.10 13.41 -8.38
C SER A 93 7.33 13.66 -9.69
N PRO A 94 6.00 13.93 -9.62
CA PRO A 94 5.20 13.92 -8.39
C PRO A 94 4.88 12.49 -7.94
N LEU A 95 5.32 12.11 -6.74
CA LEU A 95 4.96 10.82 -6.16
C LEU A 95 3.64 10.98 -5.41
N LYS A 96 2.61 10.24 -5.83
CA LYS A 96 1.36 10.17 -5.07
C LYS A 96 1.55 9.25 -3.86
N ILE A 97 1.28 9.76 -2.67
CA ILE A 97 1.47 9.06 -1.40
C ILE A 97 0.13 8.97 -0.66
N ARG A 98 -0.35 7.74 -0.44
CA ARG A 98 -1.55 7.46 0.35
C ARG A 98 -1.17 7.22 1.81
N LEU A 99 -1.68 8.08 2.69
CA LEU A 99 -1.47 8.08 4.13
C LEU A 99 -2.64 7.33 4.78
N GLY A 100 -2.42 6.07 5.13
CA GLY A 100 -3.52 5.20 5.54
C GLY A 100 -3.04 3.79 5.85
N GLY A 101 -3.91 2.98 6.45
CA GLY A 101 -3.55 1.65 6.95
C GLY A 101 -4.62 1.09 7.87
N THR A 102 -4.42 -0.12 8.38
CA THR A 102 -5.37 -0.75 9.32
C THR A 102 -5.65 0.13 10.54
N LEU A 103 -4.63 0.75 11.13
CA LEU A 103 -4.82 1.58 12.33
C LEU A 103 -5.43 2.96 12.06
N GLN A 104 -5.61 3.36 10.79
CA GLN A 104 -6.28 4.61 10.41
C GLN A 104 -7.62 4.79 11.11
N ASP A 105 -8.41 3.71 11.18
CA ASP A 105 -9.74 3.68 11.80
C ASP A 105 -9.73 3.70 13.33
N LYS A 106 -8.55 3.91 13.93
CA LYS A 106 -8.35 4.12 15.36
C LYS A 106 -7.65 5.45 15.67
N VAL A 107 -7.40 6.28 14.66
CA VAL A 107 -6.77 7.59 14.85
C VAL A 107 -7.80 8.65 15.20
N ILE A 108 -7.48 9.47 16.20
CA ILE A 108 -8.13 10.73 16.51
C ILE A 108 -7.20 11.87 16.11
N TYR A 109 -7.72 12.86 15.39
CA TYR A 109 -6.91 14.02 14.99
C TYR A 109 -6.94 15.08 16.10
N GLN A 110 -5.77 15.60 16.47
CA GLN A 110 -5.72 16.76 17.34
C GLN A 110 -6.34 17.97 16.62
N THR A 111 -7.09 18.80 17.33
CA THR A 111 -7.77 19.97 16.78
C THR A 111 -7.35 21.23 17.52
N GLU A 112 -7.58 22.41 16.92
CA GLU A 112 -7.26 23.69 17.58
C GLU A 112 -7.99 23.85 18.93
N ASP A 113 -9.19 23.26 19.02
CA ASP A 113 -10.12 23.32 20.17
C ASP A 113 -9.89 22.22 21.22
N SER A 114 -9.17 21.15 20.88
CA SER A 114 -8.90 20.02 21.78
C SER A 114 -7.40 19.73 21.83
N ARG A 115 -6.68 20.53 22.63
CA ARG A 115 -5.22 20.46 22.81
C ARG A 115 -4.77 19.55 23.95
N GLY A 116 -5.59 18.56 24.33
CA GLY A 116 -5.15 17.53 25.26
C GLY A 116 -3.88 16.83 24.77
N PRO A 117 -3.10 16.19 25.66
CA PRO A 117 -1.90 15.46 25.26
C PRO A 117 -2.27 14.35 24.28
N CYS A 118 -1.65 14.35 23.10
CA CYS A 118 -1.80 13.24 22.15
C CYS A 118 -1.16 11.98 22.71
N LYS A 119 -1.87 10.86 22.59
CA LYS A 119 -1.38 9.54 23.00
C LYS A 119 -0.90 8.75 21.78
N PRO A 120 0.24 8.04 21.87
CA PRO A 120 0.66 7.10 20.85
C PRO A 120 -0.21 5.84 20.89
N PHE A 121 -0.13 5.02 19.83
CA PHE A 121 -0.64 3.65 19.88
C PHE A 121 0.09 2.86 20.96
N ALA A 122 -0.65 2.01 21.68
CA ALA A 122 -0.09 1.03 22.60
C ALA A 122 -0.70 -0.34 22.31
N GLU A 123 0.07 -1.40 22.48
CA GLU A 123 -0.43 -2.77 22.36
C GLU A 123 -1.58 -3.03 23.37
N SER A 124 -2.66 -3.58 22.86
CA SER A 124 -3.86 -3.91 23.63
C SER A 124 -4.56 -5.10 22.95
N PRO A 125 -4.19 -6.35 23.28
CA PRO A 125 -4.66 -7.54 22.55
C PRO A 125 -6.18 -7.74 22.53
N SER A 126 -6.89 -7.17 23.50
CA SER A 126 -8.34 -7.22 23.60
C SER A 126 -9.06 -6.19 22.73
N GLU A 127 -8.35 -5.20 22.19
CA GLU A 127 -8.93 -4.16 21.35
C GLU A 127 -8.89 -4.51 19.87
N LEU A 128 -9.74 -3.82 19.10
CA LEU A 128 -9.71 -3.89 17.64
C LEU A 128 -8.29 -3.65 17.13
N PHE A 129 -7.82 -4.54 16.25
CA PHE A 129 -6.47 -4.58 15.68
C PHE A 129 -5.33 -4.83 16.67
N GLY A 130 -5.63 -5.11 17.94
CA GLY A 130 -4.61 -5.38 18.97
C GLY A 130 -3.91 -4.13 19.50
N TYR A 131 -4.44 -2.93 19.25
CA TYR A 131 -3.88 -1.66 19.71
C TYR A 131 -4.96 -0.74 20.28
N THR A 132 -4.57 0.20 21.13
CA THR A 132 -5.41 1.32 21.59
C THR A 132 -5.76 2.27 20.44
N ASP A 133 -6.63 3.25 20.68
CA ASP A 133 -6.67 4.44 19.83
C ASP A 133 -5.37 5.27 19.99
N ALA A 134 -5.12 6.15 19.02
CA ALA A 134 -3.99 7.07 19.07
C ALA A 134 -4.35 8.43 18.47
N CYS A 135 -3.49 9.40 18.71
CA CYS A 135 -3.69 10.79 18.31
C CYS A 135 -2.65 11.21 17.28
N LEU A 136 -3.07 11.82 16.16
CA LEU A 136 -2.18 12.55 15.26
C LEU A 136 -2.03 13.99 15.77
N PRO A 137 -0.85 14.41 16.26
CA PRO A 137 -0.64 15.78 16.70
C PRO A 137 -0.64 16.76 15.51
N LEU A 138 -1.18 17.97 15.71
CA LEU A 138 -1.14 19.02 14.68
C LEU A 138 0.30 19.40 14.29
N ALA A 139 1.21 19.40 15.26
CA ALA A 139 2.63 19.66 14.99
C ALA A 139 3.24 18.61 14.05
N ARG A 140 2.91 17.33 14.24
CA ARG A 140 3.37 16.26 13.36
C ARG A 140 2.75 16.38 11.97
N TRP A 141 1.47 16.75 11.90
CA TRP A 141 0.81 17.02 10.63
C TRP A 141 1.46 18.19 9.85
N ASP A 142 1.87 19.24 10.56
CA ASP A 142 2.61 20.38 9.98
C ASP A 142 3.99 19.95 9.44
N GLU A 143 4.72 19.10 10.17
CA GLU A 143 6.00 18.54 9.72
C GLU A 143 5.82 17.69 8.45
N LEU A 144 4.83 16.80 8.42
CA LEU A 144 4.51 15.96 7.26
C LEU A 144 4.21 16.82 6.02
N ASN A 145 3.36 17.84 6.15
CA ASN A 145 3.02 18.71 5.01
C ASN A 145 4.21 19.56 4.56
N SER A 146 5.09 19.96 5.47
CA SER A 146 6.34 20.64 5.10
C SER A 146 7.22 19.72 4.25
N PHE A 147 7.37 18.45 4.66
CA PHE A 147 8.10 17.44 3.89
C PHE A 147 7.44 17.18 2.52
N PHE A 148 6.13 16.98 2.46
CA PHE A 148 5.43 16.70 1.20
C PHE A 148 5.55 17.84 0.20
N LYS A 149 5.47 19.08 0.68
CA LYS A 149 5.71 20.27 -0.14
C LYS A 149 7.15 20.30 -0.66
N GLU A 150 8.13 20.02 0.20
CA GLU A 150 9.53 19.99 -0.20
C GLU A 150 9.82 18.87 -1.20
N ALA A 151 9.18 17.72 -1.05
CA ALA A 151 9.32 16.54 -1.90
C ALA A 151 8.49 16.61 -3.19
N GLU A 152 7.65 17.63 -3.35
CA GLU A 152 6.68 17.76 -4.46
C GLU A 152 5.79 16.50 -4.56
N ALA A 153 5.35 16.00 -3.40
CA ALA A 153 4.50 14.82 -3.29
C ALA A 153 3.01 15.18 -3.34
N VAL A 154 2.19 14.27 -3.89
CA VAL A 154 0.74 14.42 -4.04
C VAL A 154 0.04 13.55 -3.00
N ILE A 155 -0.76 14.15 -2.11
CA ILE A 155 -1.20 13.44 -0.90
C ILE A 155 -2.64 12.99 -0.96
N ILE A 156 -2.86 11.70 -0.68
CA ILE A 156 -4.17 11.14 -0.33
C ILE A 156 -4.15 10.83 1.16
N PHE A 157 -5.16 11.28 1.91
CA PHE A 157 -5.25 11.01 3.34
C PHE A 157 -6.48 10.19 3.67
N GLY A 158 -6.28 9.06 4.34
CA GLY A 158 -7.37 8.22 4.82
C GLY A 158 -7.89 8.62 6.20
N LEU A 159 -9.19 8.82 6.27
CA LEU A 159 -9.92 9.24 7.47
C LEU A 159 -10.42 8.03 8.26
N ASN A 160 -10.52 8.20 9.58
CA ASN A 160 -11.14 7.23 10.47
C ASN A 160 -12.66 7.16 10.23
N ALA A 161 -13.13 6.08 9.62
CA ALA A 161 -14.53 5.82 9.35
C ALA A 161 -15.28 5.18 10.53
N LEU A 162 -14.58 4.66 11.54
CA LEU A 162 -15.19 4.07 12.73
C LEU A 162 -15.53 5.10 13.82
N HIS A 163 -15.08 6.35 13.69
CA HIS A 163 -15.37 7.39 14.67
C HIS A 163 -16.88 7.60 14.87
N GLY A 164 -17.35 7.41 16.10
CA GLY A 164 -18.76 7.52 16.48
C GLY A 164 -19.61 6.28 16.24
N LYS A 165 -19.08 5.22 15.64
CA LYS A 165 -19.81 3.96 15.40
C LYS A 165 -19.78 3.04 16.61
N SER A 166 -20.81 2.20 16.72
CA SER A 166 -20.84 1.09 17.67
C SER A 166 -20.34 -0.18 17.00
N ILE A 167 -19.29 -0.78 17.56
CA ILE A 167 -18.72 -2.06 17.11
C ILE A 167 -19.33 -3.18 17.94
N HIS A 168 -19.88 -4.18 17.25
CA HIS A 168 -20.58 -5.31 17.86
C HIS A 168 -19.70 -6.56 17.99
N PRO A 169 -20.05 -7.51 18.88
CA PRO A 169 -19.28 -8.76 19.06
C PRO A 169 -19.17 -9.63 17.80
N ASN A 170 -20.03 -9.43 16.80
CA ASN A 170 -19.96 -10.11 15.51
C ASN A 170 -19.05 -9.41 14.49
N TYR A 171 -18.19 -8.48 14.94
CA TYR A 171 -17.26 -7.74 14.11
C TYR A 171 -17.94 -6.88 13.03
N THR A 172 -19.11 -6.32 13.36
CA THR A 172 -19.78 -5.34 12.50
C THR A 172 -19.87 -4.00 13.20
N ALA A 173 -19.67 -2.92 12.44
CA ALA A 173 -19.85 -1.56 12.91
C ALA A 173 -21.15 -0.96 12.37
N THR A 174 -21.91 -0.30 13.24
CA THR A 174 -23.21 0.29 12.93
C THR A 174 -23.34 1.70 13.50
N GLY A 175 -24.37 2.42 13.06
CA GLY A 175 -24.59 3.82 13.39
C GLY A 175 -23.90 4.76 12.39
N PRO A 176 -24.30 6.05 12.40
CA PRO A 176 -23.74 7.05 11.51
C PRO A 176 -22.28 7.34 11.87
N TRP A 177 -21.46 7.63 10.87
CA TRP A 177 -20.15 8.22 11.11
C TRP A 177 -20.29 9.60 11.75
N ASN A 178 -19.50 9.89 12.78
CA ASN A 178 -19.42 11.22 13.37
C ASN A 178 -18.31 12.01 12.66
N PRO A 179 -18.63 13.01 11.83
CA PRO A 179 -17.62 13.72 11.06
C PRO A 179 -16.85 14.78 11.88
N SER A 180 -17.22 15.05 13.14
CA SER A 180 -16.75 16.26 13.85
C SER A 180 -15.23 16.34 14.02
N ASN A 181 -14.58 15.22 14.32
CA ASN A 181 -13.11 15.16 14.45
C ASN A 181 -12.42 15.36 13.09
N ALA A 182 -12.86 14.63 12.05
CA ALA A 182 -12.35 14.78 10.69
C ALA A 182 -12.61 16.18 10.12
N ALA A 183 -13.80 16.75 10.32
CA ALA A 183 -14.15 18.09 9.88
C ALA A 183 -13.21 19.15 10.45
N SER A 184 -12.90 19.05 11.75
CA SER A 184 -11.97 19.98 12.40
C SER A 184 -10.56 19.86 11.83
N PHE A 185 -10.10 18.62 11.58
CA PHE A 185 -8.80 18.35 10.97
C PHE A 185 -8.69 18.83 9.52
N ILE A 186 -9.73 18.60 8.70
CA ILE A 186 -9.79 19.04 7.31
C ILE A 186 -9.84 20.57 7.25
N ARG A 187 -10.60 21.24 8.13
CA ARG A 187 -10.64 22.71 8.24
C ARG A 187 -9.28 23.28 8.60
N TYR A 188 -8.58 22.66 9.55
CA TYR A 188 -7.21 23.05 9.89
C TYR A 188 -6.29 22.94 8.66
N THR A 189 -6.36 21.80 7.96
CA THR A 189 -5.57 21.53 6.75
C THR A 189 -5.83 22.57 5.65
N ALA A 190 -7.09 22.86 5.37
CA ALA A 190 -7.51 23.88 4.40
C ALA A 190 -7.04 25.29 4.81
N LYS A 191 -7.24 25.67 6.08
CA LYS A 191 -6.79 26.96 6.65
C LYS A 191 -5.29 27.17 6.52
N LYS A 192 -4.50 26.10 6.61
CA LYS A 192 -3.03 26.12 6.45
C LYS A 192 -2.58 26.16 4.99
N GLY A 193 -3.50 25.99 4.04
CA GLY A 193 -3.22 25.95 2.60
C GLY A 193 -2.52 24.65 2.17
N TYR A 194 -2.57 23.60 2.98
CA TYR A 194 -1.99 22.30 2.66
C TYR A 194 -2.78 21.64 1.53
N GLN A 195 -2.04 21.15 0.53
CA GLN A 195 -2.61 20.56 -0.68
C GLN A 195 -2.87 19.07 -0.44
N ILE A 196 -4.13 18.67 -0.54
CA ILE A 196 -4.57 17.28 -0.46
C ILE A 196 -5.29 16.95 -1.75
N TYR A 197 -4.80 15.93 -2.46
CA TYR A 197 -5.39 15.45 -3.71
C TYR A 197 -6.75 14.81 -3.46
N GLY A 198 -6.85 13.98 -2.43
CA GLY A 198 -8.09 13.31 -2.08
C GLY A 198 -8.15 12.86 -0.63
N TRP A 199 -9.39 12.75 -0.15
CA TRP A 199 -9.71 12.20 1.15
C TRP A 199 -10.33 10.81 0.95
N GLU A 200 -9.69 9.82 1.55
CA GLU A 200 -10.25 8.48 1.68
C GLU A 200 -11.05 8.37 2.98
N LEU A 201 -12.10 7.54 2.99
CA LEU A 201 -12.84 7.21 4.21
C LEU A 201 -12.68 5.73 4.49
N GLY A 202 -12.07 5.40 5.64
CA GLY A 202 -11.89 4.03 6.13
C GLY A 202 -10.77 3.24 5.45
N ASN A 203 -10.42 2.10 6.05
CA ASN A 203 -9.48 1.12 5.52
C ASN A 203 -9.99 -0.31 5.78
N GLU A 204 -10.24 -1.07 4.72
CA GLU A 204 -10.59 -2.50 4.73
C GLU A 204 -11.87 -2.81 5.51
N LEU A 205 -12.85 -1.92 5.46
CA LEU A 205 -14.14 -2.05 6.14
C LEU A 205 -15.25 -2.64 5.24
N CYS A 206 -14.94 -2.93 3.97
CA CYS A 206 -15.90 -3.45 3.01
C CYS A 206 -16.14 -4.96 3.14
N GLY A 207 -17.34 -5.42 2.77
CA GLY A 207 -17.74 -6.82 2.89
C GLY A 207 -17.66 -7.31 4.34
N LYS A 208 -16.88 -8.38 4.58
CA LYS A 208 -16.61 -8.88 5.93
C LYS A 208 -15.63 -8.01 6.72
N GLY A 209 -14.90 -7.14 6.04
CA GLY A 209 -13.82 -6.33 6.57
C GLY A 209 -12.61 -7.13 7.09
N ILE A 210 -11.52 -6.44 7.34
CA ILE A 210 -10.42 -6.95 8.17
C ILE A 210 -10.67 -6.46 9.59
N GLY A 211 -10.91 -7.38 10.52
CA GLY A 211 -11.24 -7.11 11.92
C GLY A 211 -12.65 -6.56 12.16
N VAL A 212 -13.17 -5.67 11.30
CA VAL A 212 -14.55 -5.14 11.41
C VAL A 212 -15.10 -4.75 10.04
N GLY A 213 -16.36 -5.09 9.78
CA GLY A 213 -17.07 -4.72 8.54
C GLY A 213 -18.13 -3.64 8.75
N VAL A 214 -18.33 -2.81 7.74
CA VAL A 214 -19.44 -1.84 7.67
C VAL A 214 -20.31 -2.20 6.46
N ALA A 215 -21.63 -2.24 6.65
CA ALA A 215 -22.55 -2.50 5.55
C ALA A 215 -22.46 -1.41 4.47
N ALA A 216 -22.54 -1.79 3.19
CA ALA A 216 -22.36 -0.86 2.07
C ALA A 216 -23.31 0.35 2.13
N ASP A 217 -24.54 0.15 2.60
CA ASP A 217 -25.53 1.22 2.77
C ASP A 217 -25.09 2.30 3.75
N THR A 218 -24.58 1.87 4.91
CA THR A 218 -24.03 2.76 5.92
C THR A 218 -22.78 3.45 5.38
N TYR A 219 -21.87 2.69 4.75
CA TYR A 219 -20.63 3.22 4.20
C TYR A 219 -20.87 4.26 3.09
N ALA A 220 -21.84 4.02 2.22
CA ALA A 220 -22.25 4.96 1.18
C ALA A 220 -22.82 6.24 1.79
N SER A 221 -23.66 6.11 2.83
CA SER A 221 -24.21 7.25 3.55
C SER A 221 -23.10 8.10 4.20
N ASP A 222 -22.11 7.45 4.83
CA ASP A 222 -20.97 8.14 5.42
C ASP A 222 -20.07 8.81 4.37
N THR A 223 -19.90 8.17 3.20
CA THR A 223 -19.18 8.75 2.06
C THR A 223 -19.87 10.01 1.54
N ILE A 224 -21.21 10.02 1.46
CA ILE A 224 -21.98 11.21 1.08
C ILE A 224 -21.83 12.33 2.12
N VAL A 225 -21.76 11.99 3.42
CA VAL A 225 -21.47 12.96 4.48
C VAL A 225 -20.09 13.58 4.28
N LEU A 226 -19.06 12.77 4.01
CA LEU A 226 -17.72 13.27 3.68
C LEU A 226 -17.73 14.16 2.43
N TYR A 227 -18.39 13.73 1.36
CA TYR A 227 -18.52 14.51 0.12
C TYR A 227 -19.09 15.91 0.40
N ASN A 228 -20.22 15.99 1.11
CA ASN A 228 -20.84 17.27 1.45
C ASN A 228 -19.93 18.14 2.33
N LEU A 229 -19.22 17.52 3.28
CA LEU A 229 -18.27 18.20 4.16
C LEU A 229 -17.11 18.81 3.37
N ILE A 230 -16.50 18.09 2.43
CA ILE A 230 -15.43 18.61 1.58
C ILE A 230 -15.93 19.77 0.72
N ARG A 231 -17.13 19.65 0.14
CA ARG A 231 -17.72 20.71 -0.70
C ARG A 231 -18.00 21.99 0.10
N ASP A 232 -18.39 21.86 1.37
CA ASP A 232 -18.61 22.98 2.30
C ASP A 232 -17.28 23.63 2.73
N ILE A 233 -16.31 22.85 3.19
CA ILE A 233 -15.03 23.38 3.69
C ILE A 233 -14.24 24.08 2.58
N TYR A 234 -14.19 23.50 1.39
CA TYR A 234 -13.48 24.05 0.23
C TYR A 234 -14.41 24.92 -0.65
N LYS A 235 -15.45 25.50 -0.06
CA LYS A 235 -16.37 26.39 -0.77
C LYS A 235 -15.65 27.68 -1.15
N GLY A 236 -15.51 27.90 -2.46
CA GLY A 236 -14.78 29.05 -3.02
C GLY A 236 -13.43 28.68 -3.62
N ASP A 237 -12.90 27.50 -3.31
CA ASP A 237 -11.66 27.03 -3.91
C ASP A 237 -11.91 26.51 -5.33
N ASN A 238 -10.99 26.86 -6.23
CA ASN A 238 -11.05 26.49 -7.66
C ASN A 238 -10.97 24.98 -7.87
N ALA A 239 -10.16 24.29 -7.07
CA ALA A 239 -10.04 22.84 -7.06
C ALA A 239 -10.44 22.31 -5.68
N LYS A 240 -11.18 21.21 -5.67
CA LYS A 240 -11.62 20.53 -4.45
C LYS A 240 -10.96 19.15 -4.40
N PRO A 241 -10.51 18.69 -3.22
CA PRO A 241 -10.01 17.33 -3.08
C PRO A 241 -11.05 16.30 -3.51
N GLN A 242 -10.57 15.20 -4.07
CA GLN A 242 -11.40 14.05 -4.46
C GLN A 242 -11.90 13.26 -3.25
N ILE A 243 -13.04 12.60 -3.42
CA ILE A 243 -13.54 11.58 -2.51
C ILE A 243 -13.18 10.20 -3.06
N ILE A 244 -12.42 9.43 -2.29
CA ILE A 244 -11.82 8.17 -2.72
C ILE A 244 -12.25 7.06 -1.76
N GLY A 245 -12.53 5.85 -2.26
CA GLY A 245 -12.92 4.73 -1.40
C GLY A 245 -13.35 3.49 -2.19
N PRO A 246 -13.71 2.38 -1.53
CA PRO A 246 -13.76 2.20 -0.08
C PRO A 246 -12.43 1.80 0.57
N GLY A 247 -11.37 1.59 -0.22
CA GLY A 247 -10.06 1.19 0.30
C GLY A 247 -10.10 -0.17 0.98
N GLY A 248 -10.57 -1.22 0.30
CA GLY A 248 -10.57 -2.57 0.86
C GLY A 248 -10.73 -3.70 -0.15
N PHE A 249 -10.98 -4.93 0.33
CA PHE A 249 -11.08 -6.11 -0.52
C PHE A 249 -12.40 -6.18 -1.30
N PHE A 250 -12.31 -6.56 -2.57
CA PHE A 250 -13.43 -6.61 -3.49
C PHE A 250 -14.42 -7.69 -3.05
N ASP A 251 -15.64 -7.25 -2.76
CA ASP A 251 -16.82 -8.09 -2.59
C ASP A 251 -17.86 -7.59 -3.59
N SER A 252 -18.23 -8.43 -4.56
CA SER A 252 -19.03 -8.01 -5.70
C SER A 252 -20.35 -7.35 -5.29
N GLY A 253 -21.09 -7.96 -4.36
CA GLY A 253 -22.40 -7.44 -3.93
C GLY A 253 -22.26 -6.16 -3.13
N TRP A 254 -21.25 -6.09 -2.26
CA TRP A 254 -20.95 -4.90 -1.48
C TRP A 254 -20.53 -3.72 -2.37
N PHE A 255 -19.62 -3.95 -3.32
CA PHE A 255 -19.11 -2.90 -4.22
C PHE A 255 -20.18 -2.40 -5.18
N GLU A 256 -20.98 -3.29 -5.78
CA GLU A 256 -22.11 -2.90 -6.63
C GLU A 256 -23.08 -1.99 -5.87
N GLN A 257 -23.45 -2.38 -4.64
CA GLN A 257 -24.33 -1.57 -3.80
C GLN A 257 -23.69 -0.23 -3.41
N TYR A 258 -22.42 -0.23 -3.01
CA TYR A 258 -21.69 0.98 -2.60
C TYR A 258 -21.55 1.99 -3.75
N ILE A 259 -21.09 1.54 -4.92
CA ILE A 259 -20.91 2.39 -6.11
C ILE A 259 -22.25 2.97 -6.56
N ALA A 260 -23.30 2.14 -6.64
CA ALA A 260 -24.62 2.61 -7.03
C ALA A 260 -25.17 3.68 -6.07
N LYS A 261 -24.93 3.54 -4.76
CA LYS A 261 -25.42 4.47 -3.73
C LYS A 261 -24.57 5.72 -3.55
N THR A 262 -23.34 5.72 -4.05
CA THR A 262 -22.42 6.88 -3.98
C THR A 262 -22.27 7.60 -5.32
N ALA A 263 -23.10 7.26 -6.32
CA ALA A 263 -23.09 7.91 -7.62
C ALA A 263 -23.17 9.45 -7.50
N GLY A 264 -22.16 10.14 -8.03
CA GLY A 264 -22.03 11.60 -7.96
C GLY A 264 -21.46 12.15 -6.65
N SER A 265 -21.08 11.30 -5.69
CA SER A 265 -20.41 11.67 -4.44
C SER A 265 -19.06 10.96 -4.23
N LEU A 266 -18.73 9.98 -5.06
CA LEU A 266 -17.46 9.27 -5.09
C LEU A 266 -16.73 9.58 -6.41
N ASP A 267 -15.51 10.08 -6.33
CA ASP A 267 -14.70 10.44 -7.50
C ASP A 267 -13.82 9.25 -7.98
N ALA A 268 -13.50 8.31 -7.09
CA ALA A 268 -12.58 7.21 -7.35
C ALA A 268 -12.92 5.95 -6.55
N VAL A 269 -12.89 4.79 -7.23
CA VAL A 269 -13.07 3.47 -6.61
C VAL A 269 -11.73 2.78 -6.36
N THR A 270 -11.40 2.48 -5.10
CA THR A 270 -10.15 1.81 -4.69
C THR A 270 -10.38 0.41 -4.14
N HIS A 271 -9.41 -0.48 -4.36
CA HIS A 271 -9.42 -1.87 -3.88
C HIS A 271 -8.01 -2.34 -3.53
N HIS A 272 -7.87 -3.18 -2.49
CA HIS A 272 -6.60 -3.76 -2.06
C HIS A 272 -6.40 -5.21 -2.53
N ILE A 273 -5.21 -5.52 -3.03
CA ILE A 273 -4.85 -6.82 -3.56
C ILE A 273 -3.54 -7.33 -3.00
N TYR A 274 -3.51 -8.58 -2.52
CA TYR A 274 -2.35 -9.23 -1.91
C TYR A 274 -2.19 -10.65 -2.46
N ASN A 275 -1.97 -10.77 -3.76
CA ASN A 275 -2.01 -12.07 -4.47
C ASN A 275 -0.89 -13.04 -4.06
N LEU A 276 0.18 -12.57 -3.42
CA LEU A 276 1.30 -13.39 -2.95
C LEU A 276 1.14 -13.90 -1.50
N GLY A 277 0.17 -13.37 -0.75
CA GLY A 277 -0.02 -13.68 0.68
C GLY A 277 1.09 -13.14 1.58
N SER A 278 1.11 -13.58 2.84
CA SER A 278 2.04 -13.07 3.86
C SER A 278 3.51 -13.35 3.51
N GLY A 279 4.42 -12.44 3.87
CA GLY A 279 5.86 -12.58 3.67
C GLY A 279 6.49 -13.83 4.32
N ARG A 280 5.86 -14.39 5.37
CA ARG A 280 6.31 -15.65 6.00
C ARG A 280 6.00 -16.94 5.22
N ASN A 281 5.38 -16.84 4.04
CA ASN A 281 4.97 -18.02 3.29
C ASN A 281 6.20 -18.79 2.78
N GLU A 282 6.41 -20.02 3.24
CA GLU A 282 7.55 -20.86 2.84
C GLU A 282 7.61 -21.15 1.33
N HIS A 283 6.50 -20.96 0.61
CA HIS A 283 6.38 -21.10 -0.83
C HIS A 283 6.36 -19.77 -1.58
N LEU A 284 6.73 -18.65 -0.95
CA LEU A 284 6.69 -17.32 -1.56
C LEU A 284 7.47 -17.25 -2.88
N ILE A 285 8.67 -17.81 -2.94
CA ILE A 285 9.48 -17.88 -4.17
C ILE A 285 8.71 -18.59 -5.30
N TYR A 286 8.10 -19.74 -4.98
CA TYR A 286 7.29 -20.47 -5.95
C TYR A 286 6.09 -19.65 -6.43
N ARG A 287 5.41 -18.93 -5.52
CA ARG A 287 4.27 -18.08 -5.85
C ARG A 287 4.65 -16.91 -6.75
N ILE A 288 5.79 -16.27 -6.52
CA ILE A 288 6.30 -15.16 -7.35
C ILE A 288 6.57 -15.63 -8.79
N LEU A 289 7.12 -16.85 -8.95
CA LEU A 289 7.48 -17.40 -10.25
C LEU A 289 6.31 -18.12 -10.95
N ASN A 290 5.15 -18.22 -10.31
CA ASN A 290 4.01 -18.94 -10.85
C ASN A 290 3.05 -17.97 -11.58
N PRO A 291 2.96 -18.02 -12.93
CA PRO A 291 2.12 -17.10 -13.69
C PRO A 291 0.64 -17.23 -13.32
N SER A 292 0.14 -18.42 -12.99
CA SER A 292 -1.26 -18.60 -12.58
C SER A 292 -1.58 -17.90 -11.26
N VAL A 293 -0.60 -17.76 -10.36
CA VAL A 293 -0.77 -16.97 -9.12
C VAL A 293 -0.81 -15.47 -9.42
N LEU A 294 0.01 -15.01 -10.37
CA LEU A 294 0.04 -13.60 -10.78
C LEU A 294 -1.22 -13.21 -11.56
N ASP A 295 -1.67 -14.07 -12.47
CA ASP A 295 -2.84 -13.85 -13.33
C ASP A 295 -4.15 -13.82 -12.54
N GLY A 296 -4.23 -14.55 -11.42
CA GLY A 296 -5.41 -14.53 -10.54
C GLY A 296 -5.76 -13.15 -10.00
N GLY A 297 -4.77 -12.24 -9.92
CA GLY A 297 -5.03 -10.84 -9.57
C GLY A 297 -5.82 -10.07 -10.64
N SER A 298 -5.70 -10.47 -11.90
CA SER A 298 -6.38 -9.79 -13.02
C SER A 298 -7.90 -10.01 -13.04
N ASP A 299 -8.38 -11.12 -12.50
CA ASP A 299 -9.81 -11.45 -12.53
C ASP A 299 -10.63 -10.52 -11.63
N VAL A 300 -10.05 -10.05 -10.53
CA VAL A 300 -10.67 -9.04 -9.67
C VAL A 300 -10.88 -7.73 -10.41
N PHE A 301 -9.93 -7.32 -11.26
CA PHE A 301 -10.05 -6.09 -12.04
C PHE A 301 -11.13 -6.19 -13.11
N LYS A 302 -11.25 -7.33 -13.79
CA LYS A 302 -12.35 -7.59 -14.74
C LYS A 302 -13.71 -7.55 -14.03
N ALA A 303 -13.81 -8.11 -12.84
CA ALA A 303 -15.03 -8.11 -12.05
C ALA A 303 -15.41 -6.70 -11.55
N LEU A 304 -14.43 -5.93 -11.06
CA LEU A 304 -14.61 -4.52 -10.67
C LEU A 304 -15.10 -3.66 -11.84
N GLU A 305 -14.48 -3.81 -13.01
CA GLU A 305 -14.90 -3.10 -14.23
C GLU A 305 -16.36 -3.42 -14.56
N ALA A 306 -16.76 -4.70 -14.49
CA ALA A 306 -18.14 -5.12 -14.71
C ALA A 306 -19.13 -4.54 -13.68
N SER A 307 -18.77 -4.55 -12.39
CA SER A 307 -19.62 -4.05 -11.30
C SER A 307 -19.80 -2.53 -11.32
N SER A 308 -18.82 -1.79 -11.85
CA SER A 308 -18.88 -0.33 -11.93
C SER A 308 -19.90 0.19 -12.95
N GLY A 309 -20.34 -0.66 -13.92
CA GLY A 309 -21.24 -0.24 -15.00
C GLY A 309 -20.66 0.83 -15.93
N VAL A 310 -19.37 1.14 -15.77
CA VAL A 310 -18.64 2.22 -16.44
C VAL A 310 -18.42 1.84 -17.91
N ARG A 311 -19.24 2.42 -18.80
CA ARG A 311 -19.13 2.26 -20.27
C ARG A 311 -18.28 3.33 -20.96
N GLU A 312 -17.81 4.33 -20.22
CA GLU A 312 -16.83 5.34 -20.66
C GLU A 312 -15.70 5.47 -19.64
N PRO A 313 -14.46 5.82 -20.02
CA PRO A 313 -13.25 5.75 -19.17
C PRO A 313 -13.19 6.76 -18.00
N GLN A 314 -14.32 7.11 -17.39
CA GLN A 314 -14.37 7.87 -16.15
C GLN A 314 -13.97 6.99 -14.97
N GLN A 315 -12.68 7.11 -14.63
CA GLN A 315 -12.14 7.12 -13.27
C GLN A 315 -12.37 5.86 -12.41
N LEU A 316 -11.94 4.69 -12.92
CA LEU A 316 -11.32 3.70 -12.03
C LEU A 316 -9.93 4.21 -11.66
N LEU A 317 -9.87 5.01 -10.61
CA LEU A 317 -8.62 5.46 -10.01
C LEU A 317 -8.05 4.31 -9.17
N GLY A 318 -6.98 3.71 -9.69
CA GLY A 318 -6.01 2.94 -8.90
C GLY A 318 -6.50 1.74 -8.10
N LEU A 319 -6.03 0.57 -8.51
CA LEU A 319 -6.02 -0.63 -7.70
C LEU A 319 -4.82 -0.50 -6.76
N VAL A 320 -5.11 -0.05 -5.55
CA VAL A 320 -4.11 0.32 -4.54
C VAL A 320 -3.66 -0.95 -3.82
N ASN A 321 -2.51 -1.49 -4.21
CA ASN A 321 -1.86 -2.64 -3.56
C ASN A 321 -1.33 -2.25 -2.17
N LEU A 322 -2.12 -2.39 -1.11
CA LEU A 322 -1.68 -2.10 0.26
C LEU A 322 -0.87 -3.25 0.86
N GLU A 323 0.05 -2.90 1.78
CA GLU A 323 0.72 -3.58 2.91
C GLU A 323 1.45 -4.96 2.82
N GLU A 324 2.75 -4.93 2.54
CA GLU A 324 3.83 -5.19 3.54
C GLU A 324 5.18 -4.79 2.92
N PRO A 325 6.17 -4.35 3.74
CA PRO A 325 6.40 -2.98 4.22
C PRO A 325 6.37 -1.88 3.15
N THR A 326 6.13 -0.66 3.63
CA THR A 326 6.23 0.57 2.84
C THR A 326 7.65 0.78 2.33
N ILE A 327 7.79 1.45 1.18
CA ILE A 327 9.08 1.91 0.60
C ILE A 327 9.97 2.58 1.66
N VAL A 328 9.36 3.19 2.66
CA VAL A 328 10.00 3.88 3.78
C VAL A 328 10.74 2.93 4.73
N ALA A 329 10.09 1.86 5.20
CA ALA A 329 10.73 0.84 6.04
C ALA A 329 11.86 0.12 5.29
N VAL A 330 11.72 -0.02 3.97
CA VAL A 330 12.72 -0.59 3.06
C VAL A 330 13.96 0.31 2.97
N ILE A 331 13.80 1.62 2.79
CA ILE A 331 14.93 2.56 2.72
C ILE A 331 15.69 2.62 4.07
N GLU A 332 14.98 2.74 5.20
CA GLU A 332 15.63 2.80 6.51
C GLU A 332 16.35 1.49 6.90
N SER A 333 15.73 0.33 6.63
CA SER A 333 16.31 -1.01 6.85
C SER A 333 17.56 -1.25 5.99
N GLN A 334 17.53 -0.87 4.71
CA GLN A 334 18.69 -0.97 3.81
C GLN A 334 19.84 -0.06 4.27
N MET A 335 19.53 1.14 4.75
CA MET A 335 20.53 2.10 5.23
C MET A 335 21.24 1.60 6.51
N HIS A 336 20.50 1.06 7.47
CA HIS A 336 21.10 0.46 8.67
C HIS A 336 22.02 -0.73 8.32
N SER A 337 21.61 -1.58 7.38
CA SER A 337 22.41 -2.72 6.91
C SER A 337 23.66 -2.28 6.14
N PHE A 338 23.56 -1.25 5.27
CA PHE A 338 24.67 -0.73 4.48
C PHE A 338 25.71 -0.01 5.35
N LEU A 339 25.27 0.84 6.29
CA LEU A 339 26.14 1.57 7.21
C LEU A 339 26.83 0.63 8.21
N ALA A 340 26.18 -0.48 8.61
CA ALA A 340 26.75 -1.44 9.55
C ALA A 340 27.74 -2.44 8.93
N SER A 341 27.64 -2.75 7.63
CA SER A 341 28.37 -3.87 7.03
C SER A 341 29.26 -3.53 5.83
N GLY A 342 29.11 -2.35 5.23
CA GLY A 342 29.89 -1.93 4.05
C GLY A 342 29.72 -2.85 2.82
N LYS A 343 28.76 -3.79 2.83
CA LYS A 343 28.50 -4.73 1.74
C LYS A 343 26.99 -4.89 1.52
N PHE A 344 26.58 -4.83 0.25
CA PHE A 344 25.25 -5.25 -0.18
C PHE A 344 25.15 -6.78 -0.08
N ASN A 345 24.18 -7.31 0.69
CA ASN A 345 24.05 -8.74 0.96
C ASN A 345 22.84 -9.34 0.21
N GLN A 346 23.09 -10.13 -0.84
CA GLN A 346 22.08 -10.58 -1.82
C GLN A 346 21.07 -11.62 -1.31
N HIS A 347 21.36 -12.38 -0.25
CA HIS A 347 20.42 -13.41 0.24
C HIS A 347 19.31 -12.87 1.15
N LYS A 348 19.50 -11.71 1.80
CA LYS A 348 18.40 -11.00 2.47
C LYS A 348 17.44 -10.32 1.49
N HIS A 349 17.78 -10.26 0.20
CA HIS A 349 17.05 -9.49 -0.80
C HIS A 349 15.82 -10.21 -1.39
N ILE A 350 15.74 -11.54 -1.34
CA ILE A 350 14.61 -12.29 -1.92
C ILE A 350 13.37 -12.22 -1.02
N ASP A 351 13.56 -12.31 0.31
CA ASP A 351 12.49 -12.06 1.28
C ASP A 351 12.08 -10.57 1.30
N PHE A 352 12.95 -9.68 0.82
CA PHE A 352 12.84 -8.22 0.91
C PHE A 352 12.29 -7.53 -0.36
N LEU A 353 12.45 -8.12 -1.55
CA LEU A 353 11.78 -7.66 -2.78
C LEU A 353 10.28 -7.96 -2.76
N ALA A 354 9.85 -8.92 -1.94
CA ALA A 354 8.44 -9.20 -1.65
C ALA A 354 7.80 -8.19 -0.67
N SER A 355 8.58 -7.23 -0.17
CA SER A 355 8.27 -6.39 0.97
C SER A 355 8.25 -4.89 0.63
N CYS A 356 8.08 -4.54 -0.64
CA CYS A 356 8.12 -3.16 -1.13
C CYS A 356 6.97 -2.97 -2.12
N SER A 357 5.89 -2.30 -1.71
CA SER A 357 4.76 -2.03 -2.61
C SER A 357 4.91 -0.68 -3.31
N MET A 358 5.33 -0.70 -4.58
CA MET A 358 4.96 0.35 -5.53
C MET A 358 3.57 0.04 -6.05
N GLN A 359 2.69 1.03 -5.98
CA GLN A 359 1.27 0.90 -6.34
C GLN A 359 0.98 1.48 -7.71
N LYS A 360 -0.15 1.06 -8.28
CA LYS A 360 -0.70 1.59 -9.53
C LYS A 360 -1.89 2.50 -9.20
N CYS A 361 -1.69 3.82 -9.20
CA CYS A 361 -2.73 4.82 -9.02
C CYS A 361 -3.16 5.35 -10.38
N ARG A 362 -4.15 4.69 -10.99
CA ARG A 362 -4.62 5.02 -12.33
C ARG A 362 -5.27 6.38 -12.42
#